data_AF-A0A1Y2VBT1-F1
#
_entry.id   AF-A0A1Y2VBT1-F1
#
_cell.length_a   1.000
_cell.length_b   1.000
_cell.length_c   1.000
_cell.angle_alpha   90.00
_cell.angle_beta   90.00
_cell.angle_gamma   90.00
#
_symmetry.space_group_name_H-M   'P 1'
#
loop_
_entity.id
_entity.type
_entity.pdbx_description
1 polymer ?
#
loop_
_entity_poly.entity_id
_entity_poly.type
_entity_poly.pdbx_seq_one_letter_code
_entity_poly.pdbx_strand_id
1 'polypeptide(L)'
;MGPSRGAYNFNNYDSRLIMRPNKDTKKTVEFRQAAGSLDGRWVSTYAKICVGIGRFAEVAAEGRMWRLIYDCHCADVGKAEYDVLDLLLDLGLTEEAEIVQYRLEMDSHVAETLRVFSSKTVSYGMD
;
A
#
# COMPACT_ATOMS: atom_id res chain seq x y z
N MET A 1 -26.11 6.65 6.81
CA MET A 1 -24.71 6.30 6.45
C MET A 1 -23.80 7.26 7.20
N GLY A 2 -22.91 6.75 8.06
CA GLY A 2 -21.88 7.59 8.69
C GLY A 2 -20.85 8.06 7.65
N PRO A 3 -20.01 9.07 7.96
CA PRO A 3 -18.98 9.51 7.03
C PRO A 3 -18.06 8.35 6.68
N SER A 4 -17.82 8.16 5.37
CA SER A 4 -16.86 7.18 4.86
C SER A 4 -15.50 7.44 5.51
N ARG A 5 -14.92 6.43 6.15
CA ARG A 5 -13.59 6.55 6.75
C ARG A 5 -12.58 6.44 5.62
N GLY A 6 -11.85 7.52 5.36
CA GLY A 6 -10.81 7.55 4.33
C GLY A 6 -9.73 6.49 4.56
N ALA A 7 -9.12 6.06 3.46
CA ALA A 7 -7.97 5.15 3.40
C ALA A 7 -6.77 5.64 4.25
N TYR A 8 -6.64 6.96 4.39
CA TYR A 8 -5.61 7.62 5.18
C TYR A 8 -6.24 8.71 6.04
N ASN A 9 -5.68 8.93 7.22
CA ASN A 9 -6.16 9.94 8.16
C ASN A 9 -5.02 10.87 8.57
N PHE A 10 -5.15 12.14 8.17
CA PHE A 10 -4.23 13.24 8.48
C PHE A 10 -4.83 14.22 9.50
N ASN A 11 -5.95 13.91 10.15
CA ASN A 11 -6.64 14.85 11.05
C ASN A 11 -5.75 15.39 12.17
N ASN A 12 -4.77 14.60 12.60
CA ASN A 12 -3.77 14.99 13.59
C ASN A 12 -2.76 16.06 13.10
N TYR A 13 -2.75 16.35 11.80
CA TYR A 13 -1.98 17.39 11.13
C TYR A 13 -2.87 18.55 10.65
N ASP A 14 -4.11 18.68 11.18
CA ASP A 14 -4.93 19.86 10.94
C ASP A 14 -4.17 21.13 11.38
N SER A 15 -4.21 22.16 10.54
CA SER A 15 -3.45 23.40 10.77
C SER A 15 -3.75 24.06 12.12
N ARG A 16 -4.96 23.89 12.65
CA ARG A 16 -5.33 24.40 13.98
C ARG A 16 -4.61 23.66 15.10
N LEU A 17 -4.43 22.35 14.95
CA LEU A 17 -3.71 21.51 15.91
C LEU A 17 -2.20 21.73 15.84
N ILE A 18 -1.67 22.02 14.65
CA ILE A 18 -0.26 22.39 14.47
C ILE A 18 0.03 23.75 15.10
N MET A 19 -0.85 24.74 14.87
CA MET A 19 -0.68 26.12 15.37
C MET A 19 -0.93 26.25 16.88
N ARG A 20 -1.73 25.35 17.47
CA ARG A 20 -2.04 25.32 18.91
C ARG A 20 -1.95 23.89 19.44
N PRO A 21 -0.73 23.36 19.62
CA PRO A 21 -0.55 21.98 20.04
C PRO A 21 -1.06 21.78 21.47
N ASN A 22 -2.11 20.97 21.63
CA ASN A 22 -2.46 20.40 22.93
C ASN A 22 -1.48 19.23 23.21
N LYS A 23 -1.04 19.08 24.47
CA LYS A 23 -0.17 17.97 24.92
C LYS A 23 -0.74 16.58 24.57
N ASP A 24 -2.06 16.46 24.43
CA ASP A 24 -2.73 15.21 24.10
C ASP A 24 -2.83 14.95 22.57
N THR A 25 -2.38 15.89 21.74
CA THR A 25 -2.46 15.75 20.28
C THR A 25 -1.38 14.80 19.79
N LYS A 26 -1.80 13.60 19.36
CA LYS A 26 -0.90 12.62 18.74
C LYS A 26 -0.43 13.14 17.39
N LYS A 27 0.88 13.11 17.12
CA LYS A 27 1.47 13.47 15.81
C LYS A 27 1.59 12.23 14.94
N THR A 28 0.46 11.71 14.50
CA THR A 28 0.42 10.43 13.76
C THR A 28 -0.43 10.54 12.51
N VAL A 29 0.06 9.96 11.42
CA VAL A 29 -0.73 9.64 10.23
C VAL A 29 -1.26 8.21 10.38
N GLU A 30 -2.55 7.99 10.12
CA GLU A 30 -3.11 6.62 10.17
C GLU A 30 -3.27 6.07 8.74
N PHE A 31 -2.62 4.94 8.48
CA PHE A 31 -2.82 4.13 7.28
C PHE A 31 -3.92 3.09 7.56
N ARG A 32 -4.99 3.08 6.76
CA ARG A 32 -6.22 2.29 7.04
C ARG A 32 -6.63 1.36 5.91
N GLN A 33 -5.78 1.18 4.89
CA GLN A 33 -6.12 0.40 3.70
C GLN A 33 -5.84 -1.09 3.80
N ALA A 34 -4.90 -1.52 4.66
CA ALA A 34 -4.61 -2.95 4.76
C ALA A 34 -5.83 -3.72 5.27
N ALA A 35 -6.12 -4.83 4.60
CA ALA A 35 -6.97 -5.87 5.17
C ALA A 35 -6.31 -6.43 6.44
N GLY A 36 -7.13 -6.81 7.42
CA GLY A 36 -6.64 -7.51 8.60
C GLY A 36 -5.96 -8.82 8.23
N SER A 37 -4.89 -9.18 8.94
CA SER A 37 -4.12 -10.40 8.70
C SER A 37 -3.64 -11.02 10.01
N LEU A 38 -3.57 -12.35 10.03
CA LEU A 38 -2.94 -13.14 11.10
C LEU A 38 -1.52 -13.60 10.75
N ASP A 39 -1.08 -13.37 9.50
CA ASP A 39 0.29 -13.60 9.07
C ASP A 39 1.18 -12.49 9.66
N GLY A 40 1.92 -12.84 10.72
CA GLY A 40 2.81 -11.91 11.42
C GLY A 40 3.92 -11.34 10.55
N ARG A 41 4.39 -12.09 9.53
CA ARG A 41 5.39 -11.60 8.58
C ARG A 41 4.78 -10.48 7.76
N TRP A 42 3.59 -10.68 7.21
CA TRP A 42 2.87 -9.65 6.46
C TRP A 42 2.51 -8.42 7.30
N VAL A 43 2.03 -8.62 8.53
CA VAL A 43 1.71 -7.50 9.43
C VAL A 43 2.96 -6.65 9.67
N SER A 44 4.12 -7.29 9.90
CA SER A 44 5.39 -6.59 10.06
C SER A 44 5.84 -5.87 8.78
N THR A 45 5.70 -6.50 7.62
CA THR A 45 6.02 -5.93 6.30
C THR A 45 5.18 -4.69 6.03
N TYR A 46 3.86 -4.76 6.22
CA TYR A 46 2.98 -3.61 6.01
C TYR A 46 3.32 -2.44 6.95
N ALA A 47 3.63 -2.73 8.22
CA ALA A 47 4.07 -1.70 9.16
C ALA A 47 5.37 -1.03 8.71
N LYS A 48 6.36 -1.82 8.23
CA LYS A 48 7.61 -1.29 7.68
C LYS A 48 7.38 -0.43 6.44
N ILE A 49 6.47 -0.81 5.54
CA ILE A 49 6.09 0.00 4.37
C ILE A 49 5.55 1.36 4.82
N CYS A 50 4.61 1.38 5.77
CA CYS A 50 4.04 2.63 6.29
C CYS A 50 5.10 3.55 6.90
N VAL A 51 6.03 2.99 7.68
CA VAL A 51 7.15 3.75 8.26
C VAL A 51 8.14 4.19 7.19
N GLY A 52 8.42 3.36 6.19
CA GLY A 52 9.32 3.62 5.08
C GLY A 52 8.87 4.82 4.25
N ILE A 53 7.57 4.93 3.95
CA ILE A 53 6.98 6.10 3.29
C ILE A 53 7.25 7.38 4.09
N GLY A 54 7.01 7.35 5.40
CA GLY A 54 7.25 8.48 6.28
C GLY A 54 8.73 8.88 6.34
N ARG A 55 9.63 7.89 6.46
CA ARG A 55 11.09 8.11 6.47
C ARG A 55 11.60 8.68 5.17
N PHE A 56 11.14 8.15 4.03
CA PHE A 56 11.48 8.70 2.73
C PHE A 56 11.03 10.17 2.66
N ALA A 57 9.80 10.47 3.07
CA ALA A 57 9.29 11.83 3.03
C ALA A 57 10.03 12.81 3.93
N GLU A 58 10.59 12.35 5.05
CA GLU A 58 11.41 13.15 5.95
C GLU A 58 12.76 13.54 5.33
N VAL A 59 13.40 12.65 4.57
CA VAL A 59 14.79 12.81 4.12
C VAL A 59 14.97 13.03 2.62
N ALA A 60 13.93 12.81 1.82
CA ALA A 60 14.02 12.93 0.37
C ALA A 60 14.23 14.38 -0.05
N ALA A 61 15.23 14.61 -0.91
CA ALA A 61 15.36 15.87 -1.63
C ALA A 61 14.10 16.12 -2.46
N GLU A 62 13.70 17.40 -2.59
CA GLU A 62 12.49 17.81 -3.29
C GLU A 62 12.37 17.21 -4.70
N GLY A 63 13.46 17.18 -5.48
CA GLY A 63 13.45 16.58 -6.82
C GLY A 63 13.15 15.08 -6.82
N ARG A 64 13.59 14.33 -5.80
CA ARG A 64 13.26 12.90 -5.66
C ARG A 64 11.81 12.70 -5.25
N MET A 65 11.29 13.54 -4.35
CA MET A 65 9.89 13.51 -3.95
C MET A 65 8.96 13.76 -5.16
N TRP A 66 9.22 14.82 -5.93
CA TRP A 66 8.41 15.14 -7.10
C TRP A 66 8.50 14.09 -8.20
N ARG A 67 9.69 13.52 -8.42
CA ARG A 67 9.85 12.42 -9.37
C ARG A 67 8.97 11.23 -8.99
N LEU A 68 9.04 10.76 -7.75
CA LEU A 68 8.23 9.63 -7.27
C LEU A 68 6.73 9.92 -7.43
N ILE A 69 6.27 11.11 -7.02
CA ILE A 69 4.86 11.51 -7.19
C ILE A 69 4.45 11.53 -8.67
N TYR A 70 5.31 12.05 -9.55
CA TYR A 70 5.06 12.11 -10.98
C TYR A 70 4.99 10.73 -11.62
N ASP A 71 5.91 9.82 -11.25
CA ASP A 71 5.95 8.44 -11.75
C ASP A 71 4.69 7.68 -11.30
N CYS A 72 4.27 7.82 -10.03
CA CYS A 72 2.98 7.30 -9.56
C CYS A 72 1.78 7.85 -10.34
N HIS A 73 1.75 9.17 -10.63
CA HIS A 73 0.69 9.76 -11.43
C HIS A 73 0.67 9.21 -12.85
N CYS A 74 1.84 9.10 -13.48
CA CYS A 74 1.96 8.57 -14.84
C CYS A 74 1.47 7.12 -14.93
N ALA A 75 1.76 6.29 -13.93
CA ALA A 75 1.19 4.95 -13.85
C ALA A 75 -0.33 4.95 -13.70
N ASP A 76 -0.88 5.77 -12.82
CA ASP A 76 -2.34 5.87 -12.59
C ASP A 76 -3.09 6.27 -13.87
N VAL A 77 -2.51 7.15 -14.69
CA VAL A 77 -3.09 7.54 -16.00
C VAL A 77 -2.64 6.65 -17.18
N GLY A 78 -1.97 5.52 -16.91
CA GLY A 78 -1.57 4.54 -17.94
C GLY A 78 -0.49 5.03 -18.91
N LYS A 79 0.35 5.97 -18.48
CA LYS A 79 1.45 6.56 -19.27
C LYS A 79 2.83 6.03 -18.93
N ALA A 80 2.96 5.23 -17.88
CA ALA A 80 4.21 4.61 -17.47
C ALA A 80 3.96 3.21 -16.91
N GLU A 81 4.93 2.31 -17.14
CA GLU A 81 5.05 1.05 -16.40
C GLU A 81 5.78 1.38 -15.09
N TYR A 82 5.02 1.76 -14.07
CA TYR A 82 5.52 1.97 -12.71
C TYR A 82 4.50 1.37 -11.75
N ASP A 83 4.93 0.43 -10.91
CA ASP A 83 4.03 -0.30 -10.04
C ASP A 83 4.42 -0.18 -8.55
N VAL A 84 3.75 -0.98 -7.71
CA VAL A 84 3.99 -0.97 -6.26
C VAL A 84 5.39 -1.47 -5.90
N LEU A 85 6.01 -2.36 -6.69
CA LEU A 85 7.35 -2.85 -6.44
C LEU A 85 8.38 -1.78 -6.76
N ASP A 86 8.23 -1.05 -7.87
CA ASP A 86 9.08 0.09 -8.21
C ASP A 86 9.03 1.15 -7.11
N LEU A 87 7.82 1.46 -6.61
CA LEU A 87 7.64 2.35 -5.46
C LEU A 87 8.42 1.88 -4.24
N LEU A 88 8.32 0.61 -3.88
CA LEU A 88 9.03 0.08 -2.71
C LEU A 88 10.56 0.16 -2.90
N LEU A 89 11.06 -0.09 -4.11
CA LEU A 89 12.48 0.05 -4.42
C LEU A 89 12.95 1.50 -4.32
N ASP A 90 12.18 2.46 -4.83
CA ASP A 90 12.49 3.90 -4.73
C ASP A 90 12.48 4.41 -3.27
N LEU A 91 11.63 3.81 -2.43
CA LEU A 91 11.60 4.06 -0.99
C LEU A 91 12.77 3.38 -0.23
N GLY A 92 13.57 2.55 -0.91
CA GLY A 92 14.67 1.78 -0.32
C GLY A 92 14.21 0.55 0.48
N LEU A 93 13.03 0.01 0.18
CA LEU A 93 12.38 -1.09 0.88
C LEU A 93 12.51 -2.41 0.09
N THR A 94 13.73 -2.80 -0.26
CA THR A 94 14.00 -3.97 -1.12
C THR A 94 13.48 -5.27 -0.52
N GLU A 95 13.70 -5.52 0.78
CA GLU A 95 13.19 -6.72 1.45
C GLU A 95 11.65 -6.78 1.45
N GLU A 96 11.00 -5.64 1.68
CA GLU A 96 9.54 -5.57 1.65
C GLU A 96 9.02 -5.76 0.22
N ALA A 97 9.72 -5.26 -0.80
CA ALA A 97 9.40 -5.47 -2.20
C ALA A 97 9.42 -6.96 -2.57
N GLU A 98 10.44 -7.71 -2.14
CA GLU A 98 10.51 -9.17 -2.36
C GLU A 98 9.32 -9.90 -1.71
N ILE A 99 8.94 -9.50 -0.49
CA ILE A 99 7.80 -10.10 0.22
C ILE A 99 6.48 -9.79 -0.51
N VAL A 100 6.31 -8.55 -0.97
CA VAL A 100 5.12 -8.13 -1.72
C VAL A 100 5.05 -8.87 -3.05
N GLN A 101 6.16 -8.96 -3.79
CA GLN A 101 6.24 -9.71 -5.04
C GLN A 101 5.83 -11.17 -4.84
N TYR A 102 6.41 -11.86 -3.87
CA TYR A 102 6.07 -13.24 -3.55
C TYR A 102 4.57 -13.43 -3.28
N ARG A 103 3.95 -12.46 -2.59
CA ARG A 103 2.52 -12.49 -2.27
C ARG A 103 1.66 -12.25 -3.52
N LEU A 104 2.03 -11.30 -4.37
CA LEU A 104 1.33 -11.03 -5.63
C LEU A 104 1.37 -12.25 -6.56
N GLU A 105 2.54 -12.89 -6.67
CA GLU A 105 2.72 -14.11 -7.46
C GLU A 105 1.86 -15.26 -6.91
N MET A 106 1.88 -15.49 -5.59
CA MET A 106 1.07 -16.53 -4.96
C MET A 106 -0.44 -16.31 -5.15
N ASP A 107 -0.92 -15.09 -4.92
CA ASP A 107 -2.33 -14.75 -5.11
C ASP A 107 -2.75 -14.97 -6.59
N SER A 108 -1.86 -14.67 -7.54
CA SER A 108 -2.09 -14.96 -8.96
C SER A 108 -2.20 -16.46 -9.24
N HIS A 109 -1.33 -17.28 -8.65
CA HIS A 109 -1.34 -18.74 -8.82
C HIS A 109 -2.59 -19.37 -8.23
N VAL A 110 -3.02 -18.90 -7.06
CA VAL A 110 -4.28 -19.34 -6.43
C VAL A 110 -5.47 -18.96 -7.30
N ALA A 111 -5.51 -17.72 -7.79
CA ALA A 111 -6.58 -17.25 -8.67
C ALA A 111 -6.69 -18.10 -9.95
N GLU A 112 -5.56 -18.41 -10.59
CA GLU A 112 -5.53 -19.24 -11.79
C GLU A 112 -5.97 -20.69 -11.50
N THR A 113 -5.49 -21.27 -10.40
CA THR A 113 -5.89 -22.62 -9.96
C THR A 113 -7.40 -22.71 -9.73
N LEU A 114 -7.98 -21.71 -9.07
CA LEU A 114 -9.43 -21.64 -8.82
C LEU A 114 -10.23 -21.48 -10.13
N ARG A 115 -9.74 -20.71 -11.10
CA ARG A 115 -10.37 -20.60 -12.43
C ARG A 115 -10.38 -21.93 -13.17
N VAL A 116 -9.26 -22.65 -13.16
CA VAL A 116 -9.15 -23.99 -13.77
C VAL A 116 -10.10 -24.98 -13.08
N PHE A 117 -10.18 -24.95 -11.75
CA PHE A 117 -11.09 -25.82 -11.00
C PHE A 117 -12.56 -25.52 -11.33
N SER A 118 -12.95 -24.24 -11.33
CA SER A 118 -14.31 -23.80 -11.68
C SER A 118 -14.70 -24.21 -13.11
N SER A 119 -13.77 -24.09 -14.06
CA SER A 119 -14.02 -24.49 -15.45
C SER A 119 -14.24 -26.00 -15.59
N LYS A 120 -13.54 -26.81 -14.79
CA LYS A 120 -13.71 -28.27 -14.76
C LYS A 120 -15.02 -28.69 -14.10
N THR A 121 -15.44 -28.08 -12.99
CA THR A 121 -16.71 -28.43 -12.34
C THR A 121 -17.92 -28.11 -13.20
N VAL A 122 -17.88 -27.03 -14.01
CA VAL A 122 -18.94 -26.74 -15.00
C VAL A 122 -19.04 -27.82 -16.08
N SER A 123 -17.91 -28.41 -16.50
CA SER A 123 -17.92 -29.50 -17.50
C SER A 123 -18.45 -30.84 -16.98
N TYR A 124 -18.46 -31.08 -15.66
CA TYR A 124 -18.99 -32.33 -15.06
C TYR A 124 -20.49 -32.25 -14.67
N GLY A 125 -21.14 -31.11 -14.86
CA GLY A 125 -22.55 -30.88 -14.49
C GLY A 125 -23.55 -30.93 -15.65
N MET A 126 -23.12 -31.33 -16.84
CA MET A 126 -23.98 -31.53 -18.02
C MET A 126 -23.79 -32.94 -18.56
N ASP A 127 -24.36 -33.93 -17.87
CA ASP A 127 -24.71 -35.27 -18.40
C ASP A 127 -25.91 -35.82 -17.60
#